data_AF-A0A8X6GXI3-F1
#
_entry.id   AF-A0A8X6GXI3-F1
#
_cell.length_a   1.000
_cell.length_b   1.000
_cell.length_c   1.000
_cell.angle_alpha   90.00
_cell.angle_beta   90.00
_cell.angle_gamma   90.00
#
_symmetry.space_group_name_H-M   'P 1'
#
loop_
_entity.id
_entity.type
_entity.pdbx_description
1 polymer ?
#
loop_
_entity_poly.entity_id
_entity_poly.type
_entity_poly.pdbx_seq_one_letter_code
_entity_poly.pdbx_strand_id
1 'polypeptide(L)'
;MARQLLQVYLSLLRRGLKIWRIKINTDKSHAIVFRKGNYNNNMPPLKRFGRPIPWSTSVEYLGITLDRKLTFKNHLSKIKGKFKQRLAALRNLLYFQSTLSNQNKRRIFLQYLQPLLTYGSPIWGMAAQTHLRELQIIQNIALRLILNAPRYIPRKYIHADLKISPIHARIRELASSFFQNVLTHSNHTIAQAANITPGQHRHAAASTSLDQMLYPSWLLNGTLFEAIASPRHTSETEKKHGFLCWISNRPICPPHLLRLDASSR
;
A
#
# COMPACT_ATOMS: atom_id res chain seq x y z
N MET A 1 -0.69 23.54 -22.98
CA MET A 1 -0.66 22.16 -23.54
C MET A 1 -1.40 21.14 -22.66
N ALA A 2 -0.94 20.80 -21.44
CA ALA A 2 -1.55 19.73 -20.62
C ALA A 2 -3.07 19.87 -20.37
N ARG A 3 -3.57 21.09 -20.13
CA ARG A 3 -5.02 21.35 -19.96
C ARG A 3 -5.84 21.03 -21.22
N GLN A 4 -5.31 21.36 -22.40
CA GLN A 4 -6.00 21.14 -23.68
C GLN A 4 -6.09 19.65 -23.97
N LEU A 5 -5.02 18.88 -23.73
CA LEU A 5 -5.03 17.42 -23.84
C LEU A 5 -6.07 16.79 -22.92
N LEU A 6 -6.16 17.25 -21.67
CA LEU A 6 -7.20 16.79 -20.74
C LEU A 6 -8.61 17.09 -21.27
N GLN A 7 -8.83 18.28 -21.84
CA GLN A 7 -10.11 18.66 -22.41
C GLN A 7 -10.49 17.80 -23.62
N VAL A 8 -9.52 17.46 -24.48
CA VAL A 8 -9.69 16.52 -25.60
C VAL A 8 -10.07 15.15 -25.06
N TYR A 9 -9.38 14.64 -24.04
CA TYR A 9 -9.70 13.35 -23.44
C TYR A 9 -11.11 13.33 -22.83
N LEU A 10 -11.52 14.38 -22.13
CA LEU A 10 -12.89 14.52 -21.62
C LEU A 10 -13.94 14.51 -22.74
N SER A 11 -13.61 15.06 -23.91
CA SER A 11 -14.51 15.04 -25.08
C SER A 11 -14.66 13.64 -25.69
N LEU A 12 -13.58 12.86 -25.74
CA LEU A 12 -13.60 11.47 -26.18
C LEU A 12 -14.36 10.57 -25.20
N LEU A 13 -14.09 10.74 -23.91
CA LEU A 13 -14.79 10.02 -22.84
C LEU A 13 -16.30 10.31 -22.87
N ARG A 14 -16.70 11.56 -23.15
CA ARG A 14 -18.10 11.93 -23.36
C ARG A 14 -18.75 11.13 -24.49
N ARG A 15 -18.05 10.90 -25.61
CA ARG A 15 -18.57 10.10 -26.74
C ARG A 15 -18.85 8.67 -26.29
N GLY A 16 -17.89 8.05 -25.59
CA GLY A 16 -18.06 6.71 -25.02
C GLY A 16 -19.28 6.64 -24.11
N LEU A 17 -19.35 7.50 -23.09
CA LEU A 17 -20.46 7.47 -22.13
C LEU A 17 -21.84 7.69 -22.75
N LYS A 18 -21.93 8.43 -23.87
CA LYS A 18 -23.18 8.59 -24.61
C LYS A 18 -23.62 7.28 -25.26
N ILE A 19 -22.69 6.52 -25.84
CA ILE A 19 -22.96 5.19 -26.41
C ILE A 19 -23.47 4.26 -25.30
N TRP A 20 -22.79 4.25 -24.15
CA TRP A 20 -23.15 3.44 -22.99
C TRP A 20 -24.36 3.98 -22.19
N ARG A 21 -24.93 5.14 -22.58
CA ARG A 21 -26.04 5.83 -21.89
C ARG A 21 -25.80 6.09 -20.38
N ILE A 22 -24.53 6.33 -19.99
CA ILE A 22 -24.14 6.59 -18.60
C ILE A 22 -24.13 8.09 -18.31
N LYS A 23 -24.89 8.52 -17.29
CA LYS A 23 -24.92 9.91 -16.82
C LYS A 23 -23.94 10.12 -15.66
N ILE A 24 -22.89 10.91 -15.86
CA ILE A 24 -21.94 11.26 -14.78
C ILE A 24 -22.50 12.37 -13.90
N ASN A 25 -22.43 12.18 -12.59
CA ASN A 25 -22.74 13.20 -11.58
C ASN A 25 -21.72 14.36 -11.60
N THR A 26 -22.17 15.59 -11.87
CA THR A 26 -21.32 16.80 -11.95
C THR A 26 -20.78 17.22 -10.61
N ASP A 27 -21.55 17.01 -9.57
CA ASP A 27 -21.32 17.60 -8.27
C ASP A 27 -20.28 16.78 -7.49
N LYS A 28 -20.19 15.48 -7.80
CA LYS A 28 -19.12 14.58 -7.35
C LYS A 28 -17.84 14.68 -8.17
N SER A 29 -17.86 15.38 -9.30
CA SER A 29 -16.70 15.49 -10.19
C SER A 29 -15.83 16.67 -9.75
N HIS A 30 -14.58 16.40 -9.39
CA HIS A 30 -13.61 17.44 -9.03
C HIS A 30 -12.36 17.32 -9.88
N ALA A 31 -11.72 18.46 -10.16
CA ALA A 31 -10.42 18.50 -10.81
C ALA A 31 -9.36 18.90 -9.78
N ILE A 32 -8.25 18.16 -9.75
CA ILE A 32 -7.09 18.44 -8.90
C ILE A 32 -5.81 18.33 -9.72
N VAL A 33 -4.88 19.25 -9.47
CA VAL A 33 -3.56 19.25 -10.12
C VAL A 33 -2.51 18.93 -9.07
N PHE A 34 -1.82 17.80 -9.21
CA PHE A 34 -0.69 17.44 -8.37
C PHE A 34 0.58 18.13 -8.90
N ARG A 35 1.19 19.01 -8.09
CA ARG A 35 2.43 19.72 -8.44
C ARG A 35 3.18 20.16 -7.18
N LYS A 36 4.52 20.11 -7.24
CA LYS A 36 5.43 20.71 -6.23
C LYS A 36 5.53 22.22 -6.49
N GLY A 37 5.16 23.06 -5.51
CA GLY A 37 5.28 24.52 -5.60
C GLY A 37 3.99 25.30 -5.29
N ASN A 38 4.10 26.63 -5.26
CA ASN A 38 2.94 27.53 -5.13
C ASN A 38 2.26 27.69 -6.49
N TYR A 39 0.94 27.76 -6.46
CA TYR A 39 0.12 27.84 -7.64
C TYR A 39 -0.84 29.00 -7.51
N ASN A 40 -0.97 29.72 -8.61
CA ASN A 40 -1.95 30.77 -8.73
C ASN A 40 -3.31 30.15 -9.07
N ASN A 41 -4.34 30.44 -8.27
CA ASN A 41 -5.67 29.82 -8.39
C ASN A 41 -6.42 30.14 -9.71
N ASN A 42 -5.82 30.93 -10.59
CA ASN A 42 -6.41 31.44 -11.82
C ASN A 42 -6.32 30.48 -13.04
N MET A 43 -6.42 29.15 -12.87
CA MET A 43 -6.66 28.32 -14.07
C MET A 43 -8.10 28.45 -14.53
N PRO A 44 -8.33 28.63 -15.84
CA PRO A 44 -9.67 28.57 -16.40
C PRO A 44 -10.32 27.20 -16.08
N PRO A 45 -11.61 27.19 -15.72
CA PRO A 45 -12.30 25.96 -15.36
C PRO A 45 -12.34 24.97 -16.53
N LEU A 46 -12.23 23.69 -16.20
CA LEU A 46 -12.44 22.61 -17.16
C LEU A 46 -13.95 22.49 -17.43
N LYS A 47 -14.34 22.29 -18.69
CA LYS A 47 -15.76 22.18 -19.05
C LYS A 47 -16.11 20.72 -19.28
N ARG A 48 -17.07 20.18 -18.53
CA ARG A 48 -17.65 18.85 -18.70
C ARG A 48 -19.11 19.00 -19.13
N PHE A 49 -19.44 18.55 -20.34
CA PHE A 49 -20.78 18.74 -20.92
C PHE A 49 -21.29 20.20 -20.87
N GLY A 50 -20.41 21.18 -21.04
CA GLY A 50 -20.74 22.61 -20.95
C GLY A 50 -20.80 23.18 -19.53
N ARG A 51 -20.74 22.34 -18.48
CA ARG A 51 -20.68 22.77 -17.07
C ARG A 51 -19.24 22.86 -16.57
N PRO A 52 -18.86 23.89 -15.80
CA PRO A 52 -17.52 23.99 -15.24
C PRO A 52 -17.30 22.95 -14.12
N ILE A 53 -16.17 22.25 -14.15
CA ILE A 53 -15.71 21.43 -13.03
C ILE A 53 -14.91 22.33 -12.08
N PRO A 54 -15.27 22.40 -10.79
CA PRO A 54 -14.51 23.18 -9.83
C PRO A 54 -13.14 22.56 -9.58
N TRP A 55 -12.12 23.42 -9.47
CA TRP A 55 -10.80 23.04 -8.99
C TRP A 55 -10.86 22.87 -7.46
N SER A 56 -10.43 21.71 -6.98
CA SER A 56 -10.33 21.44 -5.54
C SER A 56 -8.87 21.32 -5.10
N THR A 57 -8.58 21.75 -3.88
CA THR A 57 -7.27 21.62 -3.23
C THR A 57 -7.05 20.24 -2.62
N SER A 58 -8.14 19.56 -2.26
CA SER A 58 -8.14 18.20 -1.72
C SER A 58 -9.30 17.39 -2.30
N VAL A 59 -9.05 16.16 -2.70
CA VAL A 59 -10.07 15.25 -3.26
C VAL A 59 -10.03 13.94 -2.49
N GLU A 60 -11.21 13.37 -2.22
CA GLU A 60 -11.32 12.04 -1.63
C GLU A 60 -11.43 10.98 -2.72
N TYR A 61 -10.54 10.00 -2.67
CA TYR A 61 -10.50 8.86 -3.58
C TYR A 61 -10.44 7.58 -2.77
N LEU A 62 -11.45 6.72 -2.90
CA LEU A 62 -11.57 5.46 -2.15
C LEU A 62 -11.33 5.64 -0.63
N GLY A 63 -11.85 6.72 -0.03
CA GLY A 63 -11.65 7.02 1.40
C GLY A 63 -10.30 7.62 1.78
N ILE A 64 -9.39 7.81 0.81
CA ILE A 64 -8.11 8.49 0.98
C ILE A 64 -8.23 9.93 0.53
N THR A 65 -7.85 10.88 1.39
CA THR A 65 -7.85 12.30 1.03
C THR A 65 -6.52 12.66 0.41
N LEU A 66 -6.52 12.95 -0.89
CA LEU A 66 -5.36 13.39 -1.65
C LEU A 66 -5.29 14.91 -1.62
N ASP A 67 -4.26 15.43 -0.95
CA ASP A 67 -3.94 16.85 -1.00
C ASP A 67 -3.16 17.16 -2.27
N ARG A 68 -3.28 18.39 -2.79
CA ARG A 68 -2.55 18.87 -3.97
C ARG A 68 -1.03 18.60 -3.94
N LYS A 69 -0.41 18.74 -2.76
CA LYS A 69 1.03 18.51 -2.55
C LYS A 69 1.37 17.06 -2.17
N LEU A 70 0.38 16.16 -2.13
CA LEU A 70 0.53 14.78 -1.66
C LEU A 70 1.20 14.65 -0.29
N THR A 71 0.94 15.63 0.60
CA THR A 71 1.46 15.64 1.97
C THR A 71 0.72 14.70 2.92
N PHE A 72 -0.53 14.35 2.57
CA PHE A 72 -1.44 13.51 3.36
C PHE A 72 -1.75 14.02 4.78
N LYS A 73 -1.40 15.28 5.11
CA LYS A 73 -1.66 15.89 6.42
C LYS A 73 -3.14 15.84 6.78
N ASN A 74 -4.00 16.25 5.85
CA ASN A 74 -5.46 16.26 6.09
C ASN A 74 -6.00 14.84 6.26
N HIS A 75 -5.50 13.89 5.47
CA HIS A 75 -5.89 12.49 5.55
C HIS A 75 -5.53 11.87 6.91
N LEU A 76 -4.29 12.05 7.36
CA LEU A 76 -3.79 11.50 8.62
C LEU A 76 -4.50 12.15 9.83
N SER A 77 -4.81 13.44 9.74
CA SER A 77 -5.65 14.12 10.75
C SER A 77 -7.05 13.51 10.84
N LYS A 78 -7.71 13.23 9.70
CA LYS A 78 -9.01 12.54 9.65
C LYS A 78 -8.93 11.13 10.25
N ILE A 79 -7.89 10.35 9.89
CA ILE A 79 -7.67 9.01 10.46
C ILE A 79 -7.52 9.08 11.98
N LYS A 80 -6.69 10.02 12.48
CA LYS A 80 -6.49 10.27 13.92
C LYS A 80 -7.81 10.61 14.62
N GLY A 81 -8.62 11.49 14.05
CA GLY A 81 -9.94 11.84 14.58
C GLY A 81 -10.86 10.63 14.67
N LYS A 82 -11.01 9.89 13.57
CA LYS A 82 -11.81 8.65 13.51
C LYS A 82 -11.33 7.62 14.53
N PHE A 83 -10.01 7.39 14.61
CA PHE A 83 -9.43 6.45 15.56
C PHE A 83 -9.73 6.84 17.00
N LYS A 84 -9.54 8.12 17.38
CA LYS A 84 -9.83 8.61 18.73
C LYS A 84 -11.31 8.43 19.08
N GLN A 85 -12.21 8.72 18.15
CA GLN A 85 -13.65 8.51 18.34
C GLN A 85 -13.98 7.04 18.59
N ARG A 86 -13.41 6.12 17.78
CA ARG A 86 -13.62 4.68 17.96
C ARG A 86 -13.00 4.16 19.26
N LEU A 87 -11.81 4.64 19.62
CA LEU A 87 -11.17 4.30 20.88
C LEU A 87 -11.99 4.79 22.08
N ALA A 88 -12.56 5.99 22.00
CA ALA A 88 -13.43 6.53 23.04
C ALA A 88 -14.72 5.70 23.20
N ALA A 89 -15.35 5.29 22.10
CA ALA A 89 -16.52 4.41 22.14
C ALA A 89 -16.19 3.04 22.75
N LEU A 90 -15.02 2.49 22.45
CA LEU A 90 -14.54 1.22 23.01
C LEU A 90 -13.87 1.37 24.38
N ARG A 91 -13.84 2.58 24.94
CA ARG A 91 -13.08 2.84 26.17
C ARG A 91 -13.54 1.94 27.30
N ASN A 92 -14.85 1.81 27.52
CA ASN A 92 -15.39 0.99 28.61
C ASN A 92 -15.04 -0.50 28.47
N LEU A 93 -15.00 -1.01 27.23
CA LEU A 93 -14.63 -2.41 26.94
C LEU A 93 -13.13 -2.67 27.07
N LEU A 94 -12.30 -1.67 26.81
CA LEU A 94 -10.84 -1.78 26.88
C LEU A 94 -10.28 -1.39 28.25
N TYR A 95 -11.07 -0.70 29.07
CA TYR A 95 -10.66 -0.19 30.37
C TYR A 95 -10.32 -1.31 31.36
N PHE A 96 -9.59 -0.99 32.42
CA PHE A 96 -9.11 -2.01 33.37
C PHE A 96 -10.24 -2.70 34.14
N GLN A 97 -11.34 -1.99 34.40
CA GLN A 97 -12.51 -2.52 35.11
C GLN A 97 -13.37 -3.46 34.24
N SER A 98 -13.07 -3.59 32.94
CA SER A 98 -13.76 -4.57 32.11
C SER A 98 -13.33 -5.98 32.51
N THR A 99 -14.26 -6.92 32.58
CA THR A 99 -14.01 -8.36 32.81
C THR A 99 -13.28 -9.06 31.64
N LEU A 100 -12.95 -8.32 30.58
CA LEU A 100 -12.40 -8.84 29.34
C LEU A 100 -10.91 -9.17 29.49
N SER A 101 -10.49 -10.37 29.05
CA SER A 101 -9.09 -10.78 29.11
C SER A 101 -8.19 -9.91 28.20
N ASN A 102 -6.93 -9.74 28.58
CA ASN A 102 -5.96 -8.96 27.78
C ASN A 102 -5.80 -9.50 26.35
N GLN A 103 -5.93 -10.81 26.16
CA GLN A 103 -5.90 -11.42 24.83
C GLN A 103 -7.09 -11.00 23.97
N ASN A 104 -8.29 -10.91 24.55
CA ASN A 104 -9.48 -10.45 23.83
C ASN A 104 -9.38 -8.95 23.52
N LYS A 105 -8.87 -8.13 24.45
CA LYS A 105 -8.62 -6.70 24.19
C LYS A 105 -7.64 -6.49 23.04
N ARG A 106 -6.57 -7.29 23.03
CA ARG A 106 -5.60 -7.34 21.93
C ARG A 106 -6.26 -7.70 20.60
N ARG A 107 -7.12 -8.72 20.57
CA ARG A 107 -7.85 -9.10 19.34
C ARG A 107 -8.72 -7.96 18.82
N ILE A 108 -9.48 -7.30 19.71
CA ILE A 108 -10.29 -6.12 19.36
C ILE A 108 -9.39 -5.04 18.74
N PHE A 109 -8.24 -4.75 19.35
CA PHE A 109 -7.30 -3.78 18.80
C PHE A 109 -6.83 -4.17 17.39
N LEU A 110 -6.34 -5.40 17.21
CA LEU A 110 -5.80 -5.88 15.93
C LEU A 110 -6.85 -5.93 14.82
N GLN A 111 -8.08 -6.32 15.13
CA GLN A 111 -9.13 -6.53 14.14
C GLN A 111 -9.94 -5.28 13.83
N TYR A 112 -10.14 -4.40 14.81
CA TYR A 112 -11.03 -3.25 14.65
C TYR A 112 -10.29 -1.92 14.57
N LEU A 113 -9.34 -1.68 15.48
CA LEU A 113 -8.66 -0.39 15.59
C LEU A 113 -7.46 -0.28 14.63
N GLN A 114 -6.67 -1.34 14.49
CA GLN A 114 -5.48 -1.33 13.65
C GLN A 114 -5.79 -1.11 12.16
N PRO A 115 -6.83 -1.73 11.55
CA PRO A 115 -7.16 -1.48 10.15
C PRO A 115 -7.47 -0.01 9.84
N LEU A 116 -8.02 0.74 10.79
CA LEU A 116 -8.25 2.18 10.64
C LEU A 116 -6.95 2.97 10.46
N LEU A 117 -5.88 2.53 11.11
CA LEU A 117 -4.56 3.15 11.01
C LEU A 117 -3.77 2.66 9.80
N THR A 118 -4.02 1.44 9.32
CA THR A 118 -3.22 0.81 8.24
C THR A 118 -3.88 0.89 6.87
N TYR A 119 -5.15 1.28 6.77
CA TYR A 119 -5.84 1.40 5.50
C TYR A 119 -5.13 2.41 4.58
N GLY A 120 -4.81 1.98 3.35
CA GLY A 120 -4.12 2.82 2.37
C GLY A 120 -2.65 3.10 2.70
N SER A 121 -2.04 2.39 3.67
CA SER A 121 -0.66 2.63 4.09
C SER A 121 0.40 2.56 2.99
N PRO A 122 0.29 1.73 1.92
CA PRO A 122 1.25 1.78 0.83
C PRO A 122 1.26 3.13 0.08
N ILE A 123 0.15 3.87 0.11
CA ILE A 123 0.00 5.15 -0.61
C ILE A 123 0.54 6.31 0.23
N TRP A 124 0.08 6.45 1.47
CA TRP A 124 0.49 7.56 2.34
C TRP A 124 1.68 7.23 3.24
N GLY A 125 2.23 6.02 3.20
CA GLY A 125 3.38 5.59 3.99
C GLY A 125 4.66 6.41 3.73
N MET A 126 4.71 7.12 2.60
CA MET A 126 5.77 8.07 2.24
C MET A 126 5.56 9.49 2.82
N ALA A 127 4.51 9.72 3.61
CA ALA A 127 4.24 11.02 4.21
C ALA A 127 5.37 11.45 5.18
N ALA A 128 5.38 12.75 5.51
CA ALA A 128 6.38 13.30 6.42
C ALA A 128 6.44 12.56 7.76
N GLN A 129 7.65 12.32 8.26
CA GLN A 129 7.90 11.56 9.49
C GLN A 129 7.17 12.15 10.70
N THR A 130 6.97 13.48 10.73
CA THR A 130 6.21 14.17 11.77
C THR A 130 4.78 13.63 11.89
N HIS A 131 4.08 13.45 10.78
CA HIS A 131 2.72 12.92 10.77
C HIS A 131 2.66 11.43 11.10
N LEU A 132 3.66 10.64 10.67
CA LEU A 132 3.76 9.23 11.04
C LEU A 132 4.02 9.04 12.55
N ARG A 133 4.82 9.92 13.17
CA ARG A 133 5.03 9.93 14.62
C ARG A 133 3.73 10.17 15.38
N GLU A 134 2.84 11.03 14.87
CA GLU A 134 1.53 11.24 15.50
C GLU A 134 0.67 9.97 15.53
N LEU A 135 0.68 9.17 14.47
CA LEU A 135 -0.01 7.88 14.45
C LEU A 135 0.58 6.91 15.49
N GLN A 136 1.92 6.87 15.62
CA GLN A 136 2.59 6.06 16.63
C GLN A 136 2.18 6.46 18.05
N ILE A 137 2.05 7.77 18.32
CA ILE A 137 1.60 8.27 19.62
C ILE A 137 0.20 7.76 19.94
N ILE A 138 -0.72 7.82 18.99
CA ILE A 138 -2.11 7.37 19.17
C ILE A 138 -2.18 5.86 19.39
N GLN A 139 -1.40 5.08 18.64
CA GLN A 139 -1.25 3.65 18.88
C GLN A 139 -0.79 3.39 20.32
N ASN A 140 0.27 4.08 20.78
CA ASN A 140 0.80 3.91 22.14
C ASN A 140 -0.22 4.25 23.23
N ILE A 141 -1.06 5.27 23.01
CA ILE A 141 -2.14 5.64 23.93
C ILE A 141 -3.15 4.48 24.03
N ALA A 142 -3.55 3.90 22.90
CA ALA A 142 -4.48 2.78 22.88
C ALA A 142 -3.89 1.52 23.56
N LEU A 143 -2.62 1.21 23.30
CA LEU A 143 -1.95 0.05 23.93
C LEU A 143 -1.81 0.21 25.45
N ARG A 144 -1.49 1.43 25.92
CA ARG A 144 -1.48 1.73 27.36
C ARG A 144 -2.85 1.56 28.01
N LEU A 145 -3.92 1.98 27.32
CA LEU A 145 -5.28 1.80 27.80
C LEU A 145 -5.62 0.33 27.99
N ILE A 146 -5.22 -0.53 27.03
CA ILE A 146 -5.49 -1.97 27.07
C ILE A 146 -4.81 -2.66 28.26
N LEU A 147 -3.53 -2.36 28.52
CA LEU A 147 -2.77 -2.93 29.63
C LEU A 147 -2.98 -2.23 30.97
N ASN A 148 -3.69 -1.09 30.98
CA ASN A 148 -3.73 -0.17 32.12
C ASN A 148 -2.32 0.22 32.62
N ALA A 149 -1.38 0.41 31.68
CA ALA A 149 0.02 0.64 32.01
C ALA A 149 0.27 2.09 32.46
N PRO A 150 0.90 2.33 33.63
CA PRO A 150 1.25 3.68 34.06
C PRO A 150 2.26 4.35 33.13
N ARG A 151 2.33 5.69 33.19
CA ARG A 151 3.09 6.52 32.23
C ARG A 151 4.59 6.23 32.22
N TYR A 152 5.17 5.88 33.38
CA TYR A 152 6.61 5.62 33.53
C TYR A 152 7.07 4.32 32.86
N ILE A 153 6.16 3.38 32.56
CA ILE A 153 6.52 2.15 31.87
C ILE A 153 6.99 2.49 30.45
N PRO A 154 8.20 2.07 30.04
CA PRO A 154 8.70 2.28 28.69
C PRO A 154 7.83 1.58 27.63
N ARG A 155 7.63 2.25 26.49
CA ARG A 155 6.83 1.75 25.35
C ARG A 155 7.27 0.37 24.87
N LYS A 156 8.58 0.07 24.93
CA LYS A 156 9.17 -1.21 24.49
C LYS A 156 8.51 -2.41 25.19
N TYR A 157 8.28 -2.31 26.50
CA TYR A 157 7.65 -3.39 27.28
C TYR A 157 6.17 -3.57 26.89
N ILE A 158 5.43 -2.47 26.73
CA ILE A 158 4.02 -2.51 26.30
C ILE A 158 3.86 -3.23 24.94
N HIS A 159 4.76 -2.95 24.00
CA HIS A 159 4.77 -3.63 22.70
C HIS A 159 5.16 -5.10 22.80
N ALA A 160 6.11 -5.44 23.69
CA ALA A 160 6.54 -6.82 23.93
C ALA A 160 5.42 -7.66 24.56
N ASP A 161 4.76 -7.16 25.60
CA ASP A 161 3.69 -7.86 26.32
C ASP A 161 2.49 -8.14 25.42
N LEU A 162 2.06 -7.15 24.64
CA LEU A 162 0.95 -7.31 23.70
C LEU A 162 1.35 -7.99 22.39
N LYS A 163 2.65 -8.23 22.12
CA LYS A 163 3.14 -8.75 20.84
C LYS A 163 2.54 -7.98 19.65
N ILE A 164 2.61 -6.65 19.72
CA ILE A 164 2.11 -5.72 18.68
C ILE A 164 3.29 -4.89 18.18
N SER A 165 3.55 -4.95 16.87
CA SER A 165 4.57 -4.14 16.23
C SER A 165 4.21 -2.65 16.22
N PRO A 166 5.21 -1.75 16.28
CA PRO A 166 4.97 -0.32 16.11
C PRO A 166 4.41 -0.03 14.71
N ILE A 167 3.59 1.03 14.58
CA ILE A 167 2.82 1.30 13.35
C ILE A 167 3.72 1.45 12.13
N HIS A 168 4.89 2.06 12.28
CA HIS A 168 5.84 2.24 11.17
C HIS A 168 6.34 0.90 10.61
N ALA A 169 6.61 -0.09 11.48
CA ALA A 169 7.02 -1.42 11.06
C ALA A 169 5.88 -2.13 10.33
N ARG A 170 4.65 -1.99 10.84
CA ARG A 170 3.46 -2.56 10.19
C ARG A 170 3.18 -1.92 8.82
N ILE A 171 3.35 -0.61 8.69
CA ILE A 171 3.21 0.11 7.41
C ILE A 171 4.25 -0.42 6.41
N ARG A 172 5.50 -0.59 6.84
CA ARG A 172 6.58 -1.11 6.00
C ARG A 172 6.26 -2.53 5.51
N GLU A 173 5.85 -3.41 6.41
CA GLU A 173 5.45 -4.78 6.09
C GLU A 173 4.33 -4.81 5.03
N LEU A 174 3.28 -4.00 5.24
CA LEU A 174 2.15 -3.90 4.31
C LEU A 174 2.57 -3.34 2.95
N ALA A 175 3.42 -2.32 2.93
CA ALA A 175 3.95 -1.75 1.70
C ALA A 175 4.80 -2.79 0.94
N SER A 176 5.74 -3.45 1.62
CA SER A 176 6.58 -4.48 1.02
C SER A 176 5.74 -5.62 0.45
N SER A 177 4.78 -6.16 1.20
CA SER A 177 3.87 -7.21 0.71
C SER A 177 3.08 -6.74 -0.50
N PHE A 178 2.55 -5.51 -0.48
CA PHE A 178 1.81 -4.94 -1.59
C PHE A 178 2.67 -4.87 -2.86
N PHE A 179 3.87 -4.28 -2.78
CA PHE A 179 4.73 -4.13 -3.95
C PHE A 179 5.26 -5.47 -4.47
N GLN A 180 5.59 -6.42 -3.59
CA GLN A 180 5.97 -7.77 -4.02
C GLN A 180 4.84 -8.46 -4.77
N ASN A 181 3.60 -8.37 -4.27
CA ASN A 181 2.43 -8.94 -4.95
C ASN A 181 2.14 -8.28 -6.31
N VAL A 182 2.45 -6.99 -6.46
CA VAL A 182 2.31 -6.27 -7.72
C VAL A 182 3.35 -6.75 -8.74
N LEU A 183 4.59 -6.99 -8.30
CA LEU A 183 5.68 -7.48 -9.16
C LEU A 183 5.48 -8.93 -9.58
N THR A 184 4.94 -9.79 -8.71
CA THR A 184 4.69 -11.21 -9.01
C THR A 184 3.35 -11.46 -9.70
N HIS A 185 2.57 -10.41 -9.98
CA HIS A 185 1.24 -10.57 -10.53
C HIS A 185 1.28 -11.12 -11.96
N SER A 186 0.35 -12.03 -12.28
CA SER A 186 0.29 -12.68 -13.60
C SER A 186 0.04 -11.71 -14.75
N ASN A 187 -0.64 -10.59 -14.49
CA ASN A 187 -0.90 -9.57 -15.51
C ASN A 187 0.33 -8.69 -15.73
N HIS A 188 0.94 -8.85 -16.90
CA HIS A 188 2.11 -8.08 -17.35
C HIS A 188 1.91 -6.55 -17.30
N THR A 189 0.69 -6.04 -17.51
CA THR A 189 0.43 -4.58 -17.48
C THR A 189 0.59 -3.99 -16.08
N ILE A 190 0.26 -4.76 -15.05
CA ILE A 190 0.38 -4.35 -13.64
C ILE A 190 1.85 -4.36 -13.23
N ALA A 191 2.60 -5.39 -13.64
CA ALA A 191 4.04 -5.46 -13.44
C ALA A 191 4.78 -4.33 -14.19
N GLN A 192 4.39 -4.04 -15.44
CA GLN A 192 4.91 -2.91 -16.21
C GLN A 192 4.62 -1.56 -15.54
N ALA A 193 3.42 -1.37 -14.99
CA ALA A 193 3.07 -0.15 -14.26
C ALA A 193 3.92 0.06 -13.00
N ALA A 194 4.35 -1.03 -12.35
CA ALA A 194 5.26 -0.97 -11.20
C ALA A 194 6.70 -0.59 -11.56
N ASN A 195 7.13 -0.93 -12.78
CA ASN A 195 8.45 -0.60 -13.31
C ASN A 195 8.58 0.88 -13.74
N ILE A 196 7.49 1.64 -13.75
CA ILE A 196 7.51 3.09 -14.02
C ILE A 196 8.15 3.78 -12.82
N THR A 197 9.47 3.92 -12.87
CA THR A 197 10.25 4.62 -11.85
C THR A 197 9.84 6.09 -11.80
N PRO A 198 9.56 6.68 -10.62
CA PRO A 198 9.54 8.13 -10.46
C PRO A 198 10.99 8.66 -10.52
N GLY A 199 11.54 8.68 -11.73
CA GLY A 199 12.99 8.82 -11.94
C GLY A 199 13.43 9.64 -13.14
N GLN A 200 12.70 9.69 -14.26
CA GLN A 200 13.18 10.44 -15.45
C GLN A 200 12.96 11.96 -15.39
N HIS A 201 12.27 12.47 -14.36
CA HIS A 201 12.16 13.90 -14.09
C HIS A 201 12.42 14.21 -12.60
N ARG A 202 13.62 13.91 -12.12
CA ARG A 202 14.09 14.36 -10.80
C ARG A 202 14.80 15.73 -10.92
N HIS A 203 14.25 16.75 -10.27
CA HIS A 203 15.11 17.73 -9.59
C HIS A 203 14.80 17.73 -8.08
N ALA A 204 15.90 17.60 -7.35
CA ALA A 204 16.12 17.39 -5.93
C ALA A 204 15.15 18.07 -4.95
N ALA A 205 14.87 17.37 -3.85
CA ALA A 205 15.23 17.79 -2.48
C ALA A 205 14.46 16.93 -1.48
N ALA A 206 15.20 16.31 -0.55
CA ALA A 206 14.79 15.45 0.56
C ALA A 206 14.59 13.95 0.26
N SER A 207 15.68 13.24 -0.08
CA SER A 207 15.68 11.76 0.01
C SER A 207 17.03 11.13 0.38
N THR A 208 17.99 11.86 0.95
CA THR A 208 19.31 11.24 1.24
C THR A 208 19.29 10.26 2.43
N SER A 209 18.21 10.18 3.21
CA SER A 209 18.08 9.21 4.32
C SER A 209 17.03 8.11 4.10
N LEU A 210 16.37 8.08 2.94
CA LEU A 210 15.34 7.09 2.60
C LEU A 210 15.71 6.20 1.40
N ASP A 211 16.68 6.59 0.57
CA ASP A 211 17.22 5.72 -0.48
C ASP A 211 17.91 4.47 0.13
N GLN A 212 18.43 4.56 1.36
CA GLN A 212 18.99 3.41 2.11
C GLN A 212 17.94 2.51 2.79
N MET A 213 16.68 2.93 2.93
CA MET A 213 15.67 2.17 3.67
C MET A 213 14.66 1.43 2.80
N LEU A 214 14.55 1.75 1.50
CA LEU A 214 13.54 1.16 0.61
C LEU A 214 14.11 0.43 -0.62
N TYR A 215 15.41 0.52 -0.91
CA TYR A 215 16.03 -0.14 -2.07
C TYR A 215 17.43 -0.71 -1.74
N PRO A 216 17.60 -2.02 -1.52
CA PRO A 216 18.93 -2.60 -1.41
C PRO A 216 19.65 -2.58 -2.78
N SER A 217 20.96 -2.32 -2.76
CA SER A 217 21.82 -2.03 -3.91
C SER A 217 21.86 -3.11 -5.02
N TRP A 218 21.44 -4.35 -4.73
CA TRP A 218 21.37 -5.44 -5.71
C TRP A 218 20.23 -5.30 -6.73
N LEU A 219 19.27 -4.39 -6.51
CA LEU A 219 18.14 -4.16 -7.43
C LEU A 219 18.47 -3.12 -8.53
N LEU A 220 19.62 -2.44 -8.44
CA LEU A 220 20.10 -1.48 -9.43
C LEU A 220 21.19 -2.03 -10.36
N ASN A 221 21.76 -3.20 -10.03
CA ASN A 221 22.76 -3.86 -10.87
C ASN A 221 22.08 -5.01 -11.61
N GLY A 222 21.53 -4.70 -12.78
CA GLY A 222 21.00 -5.69 -13.70
C GLY A 222 22.09 -6.61 -14.21
N THR A 223 22.30 -7.76 -13.56
CA THR A 223 23.11 -8.87 -14.07
C THR A 223 22.54 -10.22 -13.62
N LEU A 224 21.24 -10.43 -13.81
CA LEU A 224 20.63 -11.78 -13.66
C LEU A 224 19.44 -11.99 -14.61
N PHE A 225 19.55 -11.45 -15.82
CA PHE A 225 18.59 -11.75 -16.90
C PHE A 225 19.25 -12.16 -18.23
N GLU A 226 20.59 -12.17 -18.33
CA GLU A 226 21.27 -12.67 -19.55
C GLU A 226 21.55 -14.18 -19.54
N ALA A 227 21.28 -14.90 -18.46
CA ALA A 227 21.67 -16.31 -18.33
C ALA A 227 20.62 -17.36 -18.73
N ILE A 228 19.41 -16.98 -19.19
CA ILE A 228 18.31 -17.97 -19.41
C ILE A 228 17.70 -17.94 -20.83
N ALA A 229 18.27 -17.21 -21.80
CA ALA A 229 17.74 -17.24 -23.17
C ALA A 229 18.82 -17.24 -24.26
N SER A 230 19.36 -18.43 -24.59
CA SER A 230 19.58 -18.87 -25.98
C SER A 230 20.14 -20.31 -26.05
N PRO A 231 19.46 -21.26 -26.70
CA PRO A 231 20.07 -22.48 -27.22
C PRO A 231 20.22 -22.41 -28.75
N ARG A 232 21.45 -22.57 -29.27
CA ARG A 232 21.80 -23.43 -30.44
C ARG A 232 23.27 -23.30 -30.87
N HIS A 233 23.93 -24.47 -30.97
CA HIS A 233 25.00 -24.93 -31.89
C HIS A 233 26.33 -24.11 -31.97
N THR A 234 27.54 -24.66 -31.96
CA THR A 234 28.09 -25.96 -32.42
C THR A 234 29.54 -26.15 -31.90
N SER A 235 29.94 -27.43 -31.80
CA SER A 235 31.28 -28.05 -32.00
C SER A 235 32.46 -27.82 -31.03
N GLU A 236 33.27 -28.90 -30.92
CA GLU A 236 34.63 -29.06 -30.36
C GLU A 236 34.73 -29.49 -28.88
N THR A 237 34.84 -30.80 -28.59
CA THR A 237 35.99 -31.73 -28.59
C THR A 237 36.73 -31.84 -27.25
N GLU A 238 36.58 -33.04 -26.66
CA GLU A 238 37.57 -33.81 -25.89
C GLU A 238 38.06 -33.39 -24.47
N LYS A 239 37.84 -34.36 -23.55
CA LYS A 239 38.75 -34.89 -22.50
C LYS A 239 38.99 -33.96 -21.28
N LYS A 240 38.96 -34.39 -20.00
CA LYS A 240 39.03 -35.70 -19.32
C LYS A 240 38.76 -35.48 -17.80
N HIS A 241 38.20 -36.50 -17.15
CA HIS A 241 38.28 -36.85 -15.70
C HIS A 241 37.48 -35.96 -14.71
N GLY A 242 36.70 -36.45 -13.76
CA GLY A 242 36.35 -37.80 -13.29
C GLY A 242 35.49 -37.67 -12.00
N PHE A 243 34.89 -38.80 -11.60
CA PHE A 243 34.19 -39.07 -10.32
C PHE A 243 32.73 -38.57 -10.18
N LEU A 244 31.74 -39.44 -10.50
CA LEU A 244 31.01 -40.43 -9.65
C LEU A 244 29.68 -39.84 -9.13
N CYS A 245 28.51 -40.29 -9.63
CA CYS A 245 27.67 -41.38 -9.08
C CYS A 245 26.48 -40.77 -8.29
N TRP A 246 25.17 -41.00 -8.47
CA TRP A 246 24.29 -42.02 -9.10
C TRP A 246 22.90 -41.33 -9.27
N ILE A 247 22.14 -41.45 -10.38
CA ILE A 247 21.06 -42.44 -10.67
C ILE A 247 20.07 -42.61 -9.48
N SER A 248 18.75 -42.42 -9.58
CA SER A 248 17.79 -42.65 -10.68
C SER A 248 16.53 -41.75 -10.63
N ASN A 249 16.12 -41.36 -11.83
CA ASN A 249 14.75 -41.17 -12.37
C ASN A 249 13.59 -41.73 -11.51
N ARG A 250 12.60 -40.92 -11.09
CA ARG A 250 11.35 -40.49 -11.80
C ARG A 250 10.26 -41.60 -11.83
N PRO A 251 8.95 -41.36 -12.11
CA PRO A 251 8.21 -40.09 -12.33
C PRO A 251 6.70 -40.06 -11.88
N ILE A 252 6.02 -38.92 -12.15
CA ILE A 252 4.58 -38.71 -12.55
C ILE A 252 3.44 -38.84 -11.49
N CYS A 253 3.03 -37.68 -10.95
CA CYS A 253 1.75 -36.93 -11.17
C CYS A 253 0.33 -37.57 -10.94
N PRO A 254 -0.72 -36.73 -10.72
CA PRO A 254 -1.79 -36.85 -9.68
C PRO A 254 -3.22 -36.96 -10.29
N PRO A 255 -4.32 -36.31 -9.79
CA PRO A 255 -5.02 -36.24 -8.49
C PRO A 255 -6.50 -36.77 -8.58
N HIS A 256 -7.27 -36.68 -7.46
CA HIS A 256 -8.73 -36.44 -7.31
C HIS A 256 -9.64 -37.46 -6.55
N LEU A 257 -10.37 -36.87 -5.58
CA LEU A 257 -11.79 -36.99 -5.19
C LEU A 257 -12.39 -38.29 -4.57
N LEU A 258 -12.89 -38.08 -3.34
CA LEU A 258 -14.19 -38.48 -2.76
C LEU A 258 -14.53 -39.95 -2.44
N ARG A 259 -14.79 -40.15 -1.13
CA ARG A 259 -15.94 -40.85 -0.47
C ARG A 259 -16.53 -42.11 -1.13
N LEU A 260 -16.57 -43.22 -0.38
CA LEU A 260 -17.76 -43.75 0.32
C LEU A 260 -17.42 -45.06 1.09
N ASP A 261 -18.08 -45.19 2.26
CA ASP A 261 -18.54 -46.38 3.01
C ASP A 261 -17.54 -47.49 3.39
N ALA A 262 -17.21 -47.67 4.68
CA ALA A 262 -18.00 -48.37 5.71
C ALA A 262 -18.19 -49.88 5.43
N SER A 263 -17.42 -50.71 6.16
CA SER A 263 -17.67 -52.13 6.32
C SER A 263 -17.42 -52.52 7.78
N SER A 264 -18.50 -53.00 8.40
CA SER A 264 -18.59 -54.05 9.43
C SER A 264 -17.44 -54.26 10.42
N ARG A 265 -17.73 -54.01 11.69
CA ARG A 265 -17.84 -55.03 12.75
C ARG A 265 -18.71 -54.51 13.87
#